data_AF-A0A918IF39-F1
#
_entry.id   AF-A0A918IF39-F1
#
_cell.length_a   1.000
_cell.length_b   1.000
_cell.length_c   1.000
_cell.angle_alpha   90.00
_cell.angle_beta   90.00
_cell.angle_gamma   90.00
#
_symmetry.space_group_name_H-M   'P 1'
#
loop_
_entity.id
_entity.type
_entity.pdbx_description
1 polymer ?
#
loop_
_entity_poly.entity_id
_entity_poly.type
_entity_poly.pdbx_seq_one_letter_code
_entity_poly.pdbx_strand_id
1 'polypeptide(L)'
;MGRFDRHALIDGWDQQRLAEATVVVCGVGALGSQCAQALALAGVGRLVLCDPDDVSESNLSRAPLFRADDIGRPKAPTAARGLAALSPVTRVEARTAPLVSGVGLAELRDASLVVSCLDSLAARLQLAGRCQLAGAALLDGGTSAWGGEVRLYEPAGPCFGCGLTPRDRATQDDPWACADAVVPEAGASAPVSALIGSWLAVTAVRLLCGATTGPGVIRVDAAGGTATPVTVPRDPDCPLHSRIPADLVAPVPDTVLSTPADLTDHLAPEETVMTWAPLPGSPPTRESTRLADAPPRARLADLGVAPREILPVLRAGRPRGIRYLELAEADGKGTPR
;
A
#
# COMPACT_ATOMS: atom_id res chain seq x y z
N MET A 1 -15.02 -31.62 -10.38
CA MET A 1 -15.11 -30.15 -10.48
C MET A 1 -14.18 -29.56 -9.43
N GLY A 2 -13.09 -28.91 -9.85
CA GLY A 2 -12.11 -28.25 -9.02
C GLY A 2 -12.61 -26.92 -8.46
N ARG A 3 -11.79 -26.31 -7.59
CA ARG A 3 -12.11 -25.08 -6.84
C ARG A 3 -12.47 -23.89 -7.74
N PHE A 4 -11.83 -23.78 -8.91
CA PHE A 4 -11.93 -22.63 -9.81
C PHE A 4 -12.71 -22.90 -11.10
N ASP A 5 -13.26 -24.11 -11.28
CA ASP A 5 -13.93 -24.51 -12.52
C ASP A 5 -15.08 -23.58 -12.89
N ARG A 6 -15.79 -23.00 -11.91
CA ARG A 6 -16.86 -22.02 -12.17
C ARG A 6 -16.33 -20.71 -12.72
N HIS A 7 -15.16 -20.27 -12.27
CA HIS A 7 -14.56 -19.05 -12.76
C HIS A 7 -14.00 -19.23 -14.17
N ALA A 8 -13.46 -20.40 -14.48
CA ALA A 8 -12.95 -20.73 -15.82
C ALA A 8 -14.04 -20.72 -16.92
N LEU A 9 -15.32 -20.70 -16.55
CA LEU A 9 -16.44 -20.52 -17.49
C LEU A 9 -16.72 -19.06 -17.85
N ILE A 10 -16.05 -18.10 -17.19
CA ILE A 10 -16.23 -16.67 -17.42
C ILE A 10 -15.27 -16.23 -18.53
N ASP A 11 -15.80 -15.62 -19.58
CA ASP A 11 -14.99 -15.07 -20.66
C ASP A 11 -13.97 -14.04 -20.15
N GLY A 12 -12.71 -14.22 -20.54
CA GLY A 12 -11.60 -13.36 -20.13
C GLY A 12 -11.06 -13.63 -18.72
N TRP A 13 -11.55 -14.66 -18.02
CA TRP A 13 -10.93 -15.10 -16.77
C TRP A 13 -9.63 -15.86 -17.04
N ASP A 14 -8.55 -15.48 -16.37
CA ASP A 14 -7.24 -16.14 -16.46
C ASP A 14 -6.77 -16.57 -15.07
N GLN A 15 -7.01 -17.83 -14.73
CA GLN A 15 -6.66 -18.38 -13.43
C GLN A 15 -5.14 -18.49 -13.23
N GLN A 16 -4.37 -18.68 -14.31
CA GLN A 16 -2.92 -18.78 -14.21
C GLN A 16 -2.33 -17.42 -13.85
N ARG A 17 -2.75 -16.36 -14.53
CA ARG A 17 -2.34 -14.99 -14.19
C ARG A 17 -2.71 -14.60 -12.77
N LEU A 18 -3.90 -14.98 -12.30
CA LEU A 18 -4.29 -14.76 -10.91
C LEU A 18 -3.37 -15.52 -9.94
N ALA A 19 -3.05 -16.79 -10.22
CA ALA A 19 -2.18 -17.60 -9.38
C ALA A 19 -0.72 -17.10 -9.34
N GLU A 20 -0.27 -16.39 -10.36
CA GLU A 20 1.05 -15.74 -10.41
C GLU A 20 1.05 -14.33 -9.81
N ALA A 21 -0.12 -13.72 -9.63
CA ALA A 21 -0.25 -12.35 -9.17
C ALA A 21 0.09 -12.16 -7.69
N THR A 22 0.75 -11.05 -7.40
CA THR A 22 0.95 -10.52 -6.04
C THR A 22 0.15 -9.25 -5.86
N VAL A 23 -0.74 -9.20 -4.86
CA VAL A 23 -1.52 -8.01 -4.53
C VAL A 23 -1.18 -7.53 -3.12
N VAL A 24 -0.81 -6.26 -3.00
CA VAL A 24 -0.59 -5.59 -1.70
C VAL A 24 -1.89 -4.90 -1.30
N VAL A 25 -2.48 -5.28 -0.16
CA VAL A 25 -3.71 -4.68 0.38
C VAL A 25 -3.35 -3.85 1.62
N CYS A 26 -3.53 -2.54 1.50
CA CYS A 26 -3.24 -1.56 2.54
C CYS A 26 -4.52 -1.14 3.26
N GLY A 27 -4.61 -1.44 4.55
CA GLY A 27 -5.83 -1.33 5.35
C GLY A 27 -6.64 -2.64 5.28
N VAL A 28 -6.85 -3.27 6.43
CA VAL A 28 -7.56 -4.55 6.62
C VAL A 28 -8.81 -4.33 7.50
N GLY A 29 -9.38 -3.13 7.46
CA GLY A 29 -10.68 -2.81 8.03
C GLY A 29 -11.84 -3.40 7.22
N ALA A 30 -12.96 -2.69 7.17
CA ALA A 30 -14.19 -3.16 6.53
C ALA A 30 -14.01 -3.47 5.03
N LEU A 31 -13.50 -2.50 4.26
CA LEU A 31 -13.26 -2.66 2.82
C LEU A 31 -12.17 -3.69 2.54
N GLY A 32 -11.04 -3.57 3.24
CA GLY A 32 -9.86 -4.40 3.03
C GLY A 32 -10.13 -5.87 3.32
N SER A 33 -10.82 -6.17 4.41
CA SER A 33 -11.22 -7.53 4.74
C SER A 33 -12.10 -8.16 3.66
N GLN A 34 -13.08 -7.42 3.12
CA GLN A 34 -13.93 -7.91 2.04
C GLN A 34 -13.17 -8.09 0.72
N CYS A 35 -12.36 -7.11 0.34
CA CYS A 35 -11.55 -7.19 -0.87
C CYS A 35 -10.57 -8.36 -0.83
N ALA A 36 -9.79 -8.48 0.25
CA ALA A 36 -8.82 -9.57 0.43
C ALA A 36 -9.50 -10.95 0.46
N GLN A 37 -10.68 -11.07 1.08
CA GLN A 37 -11.48 -12.29 1.06
C GLN A 37 -11.86 -12.70 -0.37
N ALA A 38 -12.40 -11.76 -1.14
CA ALA A 38 -12.82 -12.01 -2.51
C ALA A 38 -11.63 -12.36 -3.41
N LEU A 39 -10.49 -11.67 -3.28
CA LEU A 39 -9.26 -11.95 -4.04
C LEU A 39 -8.68 -13.34 -3.73
N ALA A 40 -8.65 -13.73 -2.44
CA ALA A 40 -8.20 -15.06 -2.05
C ALA A 40 -9.11 -16.17 -2.64
N LEU A 41 -10.43 -15.95 -2.63
CA LEU A 41 -11.40 -16.87 -3.22
C LEU A 41 -11.35 -16.91 -4.75
N ALA A 42 -10.94 -15.81 -5.40
CA ALA A 42 -10.66 -15.77 -6.83
C ALA A 42 -9.37 -16.52 -7.20
N GLY A 43 -8.54 -16.89 -6.22
CA GLY A 43 -7.30 -17.63 -6.44
C GLY A 43 -6.12 -16.75 -6.82
N VAL A 44 -6.08 -15.51 -6.31
CA VAL A 44 -4.85 -14.71 -6.33
C VAL A 44 -3.74 -15.47 -5.61
N GLY A 45 -2.55 -15.51 -6.20
CA GLY A 45 -1.41 -16.30 -5.72
C GLY A 45 -0.85 -15.82 -4.39
N ARG A 46 -0.54 -14.53 -4.29
CA ARG A 46 0.02 -13.90 -3.09
C ARG A 46 -0.75 -12.65 -2.68
N LEU A 47 -1.12 -12.58 -1.41
CA LEU A 47 -1.67 -11.38 -0.77
C LEU A 47 -0.72 -10.89 0.32
N VAL A 48 -0.38 -9.60 0.30
CA VAL A 48 0.36 -8.94 1.37
C VAL A 48 -0.58 -7.97 2.07
N LEU A 49 -0.95 -8.27 3.30
CA LEU A 49 -1.89 -7.48 4.09
C LEU A 49 -1.13 -6.53 5.01
N CYS A 50 -1.42 -5.25 4.92
CA CYS A 50 -0.74 -4.21 5.69
C CYS A 50 -1.75 -3.45 6.52
N ASP A 51 -1.69 -3.61 7.84
CA ASP A 51 -2.53 -2.88 8.78
C ASP A 51 -1.84 -2.82 10.15
N PRO A 52 -1.53 -1.62 10.67
CA PRO A 52 -0.83 -1.47 11.94
C PRO A 52 -1.74 -1.61 13.17
N ASP A 53 -3.06 -1.64 12.99
CA ASP A 53 -3.99 -1.61 14.11
C ASP A 53 -4.28 -3.01 14.67
N ASP A 54 -4.81 -3.01 15.89
CA ASP A 54 -5.45 -4.16 16.50
C ASP A 54 -6.95 -4.21 16.20
N VAL A 55 -7.52 -5.40 16.28
CA VAL A 55 -8.96 -5.62 16.14
C VAL A 55 -9.68 -4.97 17.33
N SER A 56 -10.70 -4.17 17.02
CA SER A 56 -11.61 -3.56 18.00
C SER A 56 -13.03 -4.09 17.83
N GLU A 57 -13.85 -3.94 18.87
CA GLU A 57 -15.27 -4.31 18.83
C GLU A 57 -16.03 -3.62 17.68
N SER A 58 -15.72 -2.35 17.40
CA SER A 58 -16.34 -1.61 16.29
C SER A 58 -16.15 -2.32 14.94
N ASN A 59 -15.03 -3.03 14.75
CA ASN A 59 -14.74 -3.71 13.49
C ASN A 59 -15.65 -4.91 13.25
N LEU A 60 -16.16 -5.55 14.32
CA LEU A 60 -17.00 -6.76 14.22
C LEU A 60 -18.33 -6.52 13.51
N SER A 61 -18.78 -5.26 13.44
CA SER A 61 -20.00 -4.89 12.69
C SER A 61 -19.82 -4.93 11.17
N ARG A 62 -18.58 -4.88 10.65
CA ARG A 62 -18.32 -4.59 9.23
C ARG A 62 -17.11 -5.29 8.59
N ALA A 63 -16.21 -5.86 9.37
CA ALA A 63 -15.01 -6.55 8.87
C ALA A 63 -15.17 -8.08 9.00
N PRO A 64 -15.47 -8.80 7.90
CA PRO A 64 -15.86 -10.22 7.95
C PRO A 64 -14.76 -11.19 8.40
N LEU A 65 -13.50 -10.76 8.43
CA LEU A 65 -12.36 -11.60 8.77
C LEU A 65 -12.07 -11.66 10.29
N PHE A 66 -12.79 -10.90 11.12
CA PHE A 66 -12.56 -10.84 12.56
C PHE A 66 -13.70 -11.47 13.36
N ARG A 67 -13.37 -12.03 14.52
CA ARG A 67 -14.33 -12.58 15.50
C ARG A 67 -14.17 -11.89 16.85
N ALA A 68 -15.14 -12.08 17.75
CA ALA A 68 -15.09 -11.50 19.09
C ALA A 68 -13.79 -11.87 19.85
N ASP A 69 -13.33 -13.11 19.71
CA ASP A 69 -12.09 -13.60 20.33
C ASP A 69 -10.80 -13.00 19.75
N ASP A 70 -10.92 -12.24 18.66
CA ASP A 70 -9.79 -11.56 18.02
C ASP A 70 -9.55 -10.15 18.58
N ILE A 71 -10.46 -9.59 19.39
CA ILE A 71 -10.31 -8.25 19.95
C ILE A 71 -8.95 -8.12 20.67
N GLY A 72 -8.22 -7.05 20.37
CA GLY A 72 -6.88 -6.77 20.89
C GLY A 72 -5.75 -7.53 20.19
N ARG A 73 -6.04 -8.35 19.17
CA ARG A 73 -5.02 -8.96 18.32
C ARG A 73 -4.73 -8.09 17.10
N PRO A 74 -3.51 -8.13 16.54
CA PRO A 74 -3.19 -7.39 15.31
C PRO A 74 -4.09 -7.80 14.14
N LYS A 75 -4.64 -6.81 13.41
CA LYS A 75 -5.59 -7.02 12.31
C LYS A 75 -4.99 -7.84 11.18
N ALA A 76 -3.82 -7.44 10.65
CA ALA A 76 -3.23 -8.09 9.48
C ALA A 76 -2.92 -9.58 9.70
N PRO A 77 -2.24 -10.01 10.80
CA PRO A 77 -2.05 -11.43 11.11
C PRO A 77 -3.35 -12.20 11.33
N THR A 78 -4.33 -11.57 11.98
CA THR A 78 -5.65 -12.18 12.23
C THR A 78 -6.39 -12.46 10.93
N ALA A 79 -6.44 -11.47 10.03
CA ALA A 79 -7.01 -11.62 8.70
C ALA A 79 -6.25 -12.66 7.86
N ALA A 80 -4.92 -12.65 7.90
CA ALA A 80 -4.09 -13.63 7.18
C ALA A 80 -4.41 -15.07 7.61
N ARG A 81 -4.57 -15.32 8.92
CA ARG A 81 -5.00 -16.61 9.46
C ARG A 81 -6.38 -17.02 8.93
N GLY A 82 -7.34 -16.09 8.93
CA GLY A 82 -8.67 -16.34 8.39
C GLY A 82 -8.67 -16.69 6.90
N LEU A 83 -7.89 -15.95 6.11
CA LEU A 83 -7.76 -16.18 4.67
C LEU A 83 -7.02 -17.46 4.34
N ALA A 84 -5.98 -17.83 5.09
CA ALA A 84 -5.27 -19.10 4.91
C ALA A 84 -6.20 -20.31 5.13
N ALA A 85 -7.13 -20.21 6.10
CA ALA A 85 -8.16 -21.23 6.31
C ALA A 85 -9.20 -21.26 5.17
N LEU A 86 -9.54 -20.10 4.61
CA LEU A 86 -10.53 -19.96 3.53
C LEU A 86 -10.00 -20.42 2.17
N SER A 87 -8.78 -20.01 1.82
CA SER A 87 -8.11 -20.31 0.56
C SER A 87 -6.67 -20.76 0.79
N PRO A 88 -6.45 -22.07 1.02
CA PRO A 88 -5.11 -22.62 1.27
C PRO A 88 -4.13 -22.49 0.09
N VAL A 89 -4.63 -22.14 -1.09
CA VAL A 89 -3.82 -21.95 -2.31
C VAL A 89 -3.28 -20.53 -2.45
N THR A 90 -3.82 -19.57 -1.69
CA THR A 90 -3.33 -18.19 -1.64
C THR A 90 -2.30 -18.07 -0.53
N ARG A 91 -1.07 -17.68 -0.87
CA ARG A 91 -0.04 -17.32 0.11
C ARG A 91 -0.39 -15.96 0.70
N VAL A 92 -0.65 -15.90 2.02
CA VAL A 92 -0.99 -14.65 2.69
C VAL A 92 0.12 -14.24 3.66
N GLU A 93 0.61 -13.03 3.51
CA GLU A 93 1.60 -12.41 4.39
C GLU A 93 0.99 -11.23 5.12
N ALA A 94 1.37 -11.04 6.38
CA ALA A 94 0.89 -9.95 7.20
C ALA A 94 2.03 -8.99 7.56
N ARG A 95 1.72 -7.69 7.59
CA ARG A 95 2.58 -6.60 8.04
C ARG A 95 1.81 -5.73 9.01
N THR A 96 2.32 -5.62 10.24
CA THR A 96 1.76 -4.80 11.32
C THR A 96 2.48 -3.46 11.46
N ALA A 97 3.46 -3.18 10.61
CA ALA A 97 4.16 -1.91 10.60
C ALA A 97 3.34 -0.87 9.81
N PRO A 98 3.46 0.43 10.14
CA PRO A 98 2.94 1.52 9.33
C PRO A 98 3.37 1.41 7.86
N LEU A 99 2.59 1.98 6.93
CA LEU A 99 2.80 1.81 5.48
C LEU A 99 4.24 2.05 5.01
N VAL A 100 4.88 3.11 5.51
CA VAL A 100 6.25 3.50 5.10
C VAL A 100 7.29 2.46 5.56
N SER A 101 7.11 1.85 6.72
CA SER A 101 8.03 0.87 7.30
C SER A 101 7.61 -0.59 7.06
N GLY A 102 6.38 -0.82 6.58
CA GLY A 102 5.82 -2.14 6.36
C GLY A 102 5.92 -2.65 4.92
N VAL A 103 6.00 -1.75 3.92
CA VAL A 103 6.05 -2.11 2.50
C VAL A 103 7.08 -1.25 1.76
N GLY A 104 8.14 -1.88 1.24
CA GLY A 104 9.18 -1.16 0.51
C GLY A 104 8.76 -0.73 -0.89
N LEU A 105 9.42 0.29 -1.42
CA LEU A 105 9.16 0.80 -2.76
C LEU A 105 9.41 -0.25 -3.86
N ALA A 106 10.40 -1.14 -3.72
CA ALA A 106 10.60 -2.21 -4.70
C ALA A 106 9.48 -3.27 -4.61
N GLU A 107 8.96 -3.56 -3.41
CA GLU A 107 7.80 -4.43 -3.26
C GLU A 107 6.54 -3.83 -3.90
N LEU A 108 6.32 -2.51 -3.78
CA LEU A 108 5.25 -1.82 -4.49
C LEU A 108 5.44 -1.87 -6.01
N ARG A 109 6.67 -1.59 -6.49
CA ARG A 109 7.02 -1.62 -7.92
C ARG A 109 6.74 -2.99 -8.56
N ASP A 110 7.10 -4.06 -7.84
CA ASP A 110 7.02 -5.43 -8.35
C ASP A 110 5.64 -6.08 -8.11
N ALA A 111 4.76 -5.45 -7.32
CA ALA A 111 3.40 -5.93 -7.12
C ALA A 111 2.59 -5.83 -8.41
N SER A 112 1.76 -6.85 -8.67
CA SER A 112 0.84 -6.84 -9.81
C SER A 112 -0.24 -5.77 -9.66
N LEU A 113 -0.63 -5.48 -8.42
CA LEU A 113 -1.54 -4.39 -8.07
C LEU A 113 -1.40 -4.01 -6.59
N VAL A 114 -1.47 -2.72 -6.28
CA VAL A 114 -1.63 -2.22 -4.91
C VAL A 114 -3.08 -1.82 -4.71
N VAL A 115 -3.68 -2.20 -3.59
CA VAL A 115 -5.07 -1.87 -3.24
C VAL A 115 -5.09 -1.03 -1.96
N SER A 116 -5.59 0.20 -2.05
CA SER A 116 -5.82 1.10 -0.92
C SER A 116 -7.24 0.93 -0.38
N CYS A 117 -7.31 0.47 0.86
CA CYS A 117 -8.52 0.34 1.67
C CYS A 117 -8.40 1.18 2.96
N LEU A 118 -7.66 2.30 2.87
CA LEU A 118 -7.35 3.21 3.97
C LEU A 118 -8.48 4.22 4.18
N ASP A 119 -8.74 4.60 5.42
CA ASP A 119 -9.87 5.45 5.82
C ASP A 119 -9.48 6.92 6.04
N SER A 120 -8.20 7.25 6.10
CA SER A 120 -7.72 8.62 6.20
C SER A 120 -7.15 9.16 4.88
N LEU A 121 -7.40 10.43 4.61
CA LEU A 121 -6.85 11.14 3.46
C LEU A 121 -5.31 11.14 3.47
N ALA A 122 -4.72 11.35 4.65
CA ALA A 122 -3.27 11.37 4.85
C ALA A 122 -2.62 10.02 4.47
N ALA A 123 -3.16 8.89 4.95
CA ALA A 123 -2.60 7.58 4.64
C ALA A 123 -2.76 7.23 3.14
N ARG A 124 -3.90 7.59 2.53
CA ARG A 124 -4.12 7.41 1.08
C ARG A 124 -3.12 8.20 0.26
N LEU A 125 -2.83 9.44 0.65
CA LEU A 125 -1.86 10.29 -0.03
C LEU A 125 -0.42 9.79 0.13
N GLN A 126 -0.05 9.31 1.31
CA GLN A 126 1.24 8.65 1.52
C GLN A 126 1.39 7.42 0.61
N LEU A 127 0.39 6.54 0.58
CA LEU A 127 0.44 5.33 -0.27
C LEU A 127 0.46 5.69 -1.76
N ALA A 128 -0.38 6.62 -2.19
CA ALA A 128 -0.42 7.08 -3.58
C ALA A 128 0.91 7.70 -4.01
N GLY A 129 1.54 8.53 -3.16
CA GLY A 129 2.86 9.08 -3.42
C GLY A 129 3.94 8.00 -3.54
N ARG A 130 3.95 7.01 -2.65
CA ARG A 130 4.87 5.86 -2.73
C ARG A 130 4.65 5.03 -3.99
N CYS A 131 3.40 4.76 -4.37
CA CYS A 131 3.08 4.07 -5.62
C CYS A 131 3.57 4.86 -6.84
N GLN A 132 3.42 6.19 -6.85
CA GLN A 132 3.97 7.02 -7.93
C GLN A 132 5.50 6.96 -7.98
N LEU A 133 6.19 7.11 -6.83
CA LEU A 133 7.65 6.97 -6.75
C LEU A 133 8.15 5.64 -7.30
N ALA A 134 7.48 4.54 -6.94
CA ALA A 134 7.78 3.18 -7.38
C ALA A 134 7.30 2.86 -8.82
N GLY A 135 6.40 3.67 -9.38
CA GLY A 135 5.74 3.37 -10.66
C GLY A 135 4.71 2.23 -10.58
N ALA A 136 4.11 2.01 -9.40
CA ALA A 136 3.12 0.97 -9.14
C ALA A 136 1.69 1.42 -9.47
N ALA A 137 0.86 0.50 -9.99
CA ALA A 137 -0.56 0.73 -10.16
C ALA A 137 -1.29 0.65 -8.82
N LEU A 138 -2.20 1.60 -8.58
CA LEU A 138 -2.95 1.72 -7.33
C LEU A 138 -4.46 1.68 -7.60
N LEU A 139 -5.16 0.73 -7.01
CA LEU A 139 -6.61 0.67 -6.96
C LEU A 139 -7.08 1.11 -5.57
N ASP A 140 -7.81 2.21 -5.48
CA ASP A 140 -8.16 2.87 -4.23
C ASP A 140 -9.67 2.88 -4.01
N GLY A 141 -10.09 2.55 -2.80
CA GLY A 141 -11.48 2.54 -2.38
C GLY A 141 -11.75 3.54 -1.27
N GLY A 142 -12.90 4.19 -1.34
CA GLY A 142 -13.41 5.02 -0.25
C GLY A 142 -14.91 4.82 -0.07
N THR A 143 -15.38 4.93 1.17
CA THR A 143 -16.81 4.82 1.49
C THR A 143 -17.37 6.16 1.97
N SER A 144 -18.65 6.36 1.69
CA SER A 144 -19.53 7.32 2.34
C SER A 144 -20.70 6.55 2.99
N ALA A 145 -21.59 7.24 3.71
CA ALA A 145 -22.67 6.59 4.46
C ALA A 145 -23.54 5.64 3.60
N TRP A 146 -23.85 6.04 2.36
CA TRP A 146 -24.71 5.30 1.42
C TRP A 146 -24.06 5.11 0.06
N GLY A 147 -22.73 5.06 0.00
CA GLY A 147 -22.03 4.96 -1.28
C GLY A 147 -20.53 4.92 -1.12
N GLY A 148 -19.83 5.20 -2.20
CA GLY A 148 -18.38 5.21 -2.19
C GLY A 148 -17.81 5.37 -3.58
N GLU A 149 -16.50 5.22 -3.66
CA GLU A 149 -15.77 5.35 -4.90
C GLU A 149 -14.72 4.25 -5.02
N VAL A 150 -14.51 3.79 -6.25
CA VAL A 150 -13.39 2.93 -6.64
C VAL A 150 -12.60 3.65 -7.71
N ARG A 151 -11.29 3.78 -7.50
CA ARG A 151 -10.42 4.61 -8.34
C ARG A 151 -9.19 3.84 -8.76
N LEU A 152 -8.95 3.72 -10.06
CA LEU A 152 -7.72 3.17 -10.60
C LEU A 152 -6.77 4.30 -10.98
N TYR A 153 -5.60 4.27 -10.38
CA TYR A 153 -4.47 5.12 -10.70
C TYR A 153 -3.40 4.30 -11.40
N GLU A 154 -3.30 4.51 -12.71
CA GLU A 154 -2.18 3.99 -13.49
C GLU A 154 -1.01 4.97 -13.41
N PRO A 155 0.24 4.49 -13.40
CA PRO A 155 1.40 5.34 -13.23
C PRO A 155 1.50 6.49 -14.25
N ALA A 156 1.02 6.32 -15.49
CA ALA A 156 1.06 7.35 -16.54
C ALA A 156 -0.17 8.29 -16.55
N GLY A 157 -1.20 7.95 -15.77
CA GLY A 157 -2.48 8.64 -15.74
C GLY A 157 -2.55 9.77 -14.70
N PRO A 158 -3.76 10.27 -14.41
CA PRO A 158 -3.98 11.14 -13.24
C PRO A 158 -3.59 10.39 -11.97
N CYS A 159 -2.95 11.06 -11.02
CA CYS A 159 -2.72 10.50 -9.68
C CYS A 159 -3.83 10.93 -8.71
N PHE A 160 -3.78 10.41 -7.48
CA PHE A 160 -4.69 10.79 -6.40
C PHE A 160 -4.73 12.32 -6.18
N GLY A 161 -3.57 12.98 -6.26
CA GLY A 161 -3.45 14.44 -6.09
C GLY A 161 -4.11 15.29 -7.17
N CYS A 162 -4.29 14.76 -8.38
CA CYS A 162 -5.00 15.46 -9.47
C CYS A 162 -6.49 15.63 -9.17
N GLY A 163 -7.06 14.73 -8.36
CA GLY A 163 -8.46 14.79 -7.94
C GLY A 163 -8.72 15.63 -6.69
N LEU A 164 -7.67 16.13 -6.02
CA LEU A 164 -7.82 16.91 -4.79
C LEU A 164 -8.29 18.34 -5.08
N THR A 165 -9.30 18.77 -4.32
CA THR A 165 -9.71 20.18 -4.31
C THR A 165 -8.67 21.04 -3.58
N PRO A 166 -8.68 22.38 -3.78
CA PRO A 166 -7.82 23.27 -3.01
C PRO A 166 -7.98 23.12 -1.49
N ARG A 167 -9.18 22.78 -1.01
CA ARG A 167 -9.46 22.52 0.42
C ARG A 167 -8.79 21.23 0.90
N ASP A 168 -8.81 20.17 0.09
CA ASP A 168 -8.16 18.90 0.42
C ASP A 168 -6.63 19.07 0.46
N ARG A 169 -6.07 19.95 -0.37
CA ARG A 169 -4.64 20.31 -0.32
C ARG A 169 -4.30 21.13 0.93
N ALA A 170 -5.11 22.14 1.25
CA ALA A 170 -4.90 23.00 2.42
C ALA A 170 -5.00 22.26 3.77
N THR A 171 -5.74 21.14 3.82
CA THR A 171 -5.80 20.28 5.03
C THR A 171 -4.55 19.41 5.20
N GLN A 172 -3.72 19.25 4.17
CA GLN A 172 -2.42 18.57 4.28
C GLN A 172 -1.26 19.49 4.64
N ASP A 173 -1.34 20.78 4.30
CA ASP A 173 -0.29 21.76 4.58
C ASP A 173 -0.18 22.13 6.07
N ASP A 174 -1.08 21.61 6.91
CA ASP A 174 -0.98 21.70 8.35
C ASP A 174 -0.34 20.41 8.91
N PRO A 175 0.95 20.43 9.30
CA PRO A 175 1.60 19.30 9.97
C PRO A 175 0.91 18.89 11.28
N TRP A 176 -0.03 19.69 11.79
CA TRP A 176 -0.85 19.44 12.98
C TRP A 176 -2.32 19.08 12.65
N ALA A 177 -2.71 18.92 11.38
CA ALA A 177 -4.08 18.51 11.03
C ALA A 177 -4.47 17.10 11.53
N CYS A 178 -3.51 16.32 12.03
CA CYS A 178 -3.80 15.07 12.76
C CYS A 178 -4.27 15.30 14.21
N ALA A 179 -4.26 16.53 14.74
CA ALA A 179 -4.63 16.84 16.12
C ALA A 179 -5.89 17.71 16.28
N ASP A 180 -6.17 18.68 15.38
CA ASP A 180 -7.13 19.75 15.71
C ASP A 180 -8.35 19.90 14.78
N ALA A 181 -8.38 19.22 13.63
CA ALA A 181 -9.61 19.14 12.85
C ALA A 181 -10.42 17.93 13.32
N VAL A 182 -11.33 18.15 14.27
CA VAL A 182 -12.43 17.20 14.55
C VAL A 182 -13.29 17.14 13.28
N VAL A 183 -12.88 16.33 12.31
CA VAL A 183 -13.75 15.89 11.23
C VAL A 183 -14.77 14.99 11.91
N PRO A 184 -16.07 15.30 11.87
CA PRO A 184 -17.08 14.42 12.44
C PRO A 184 -16.88 13.02 11.88
N GLU A 185 -16.80 12.00 12.75
CA GLU A 185 -16.72 10.61 12.33
C GLU A 185 -17.88 10.34 11.37
N ALA A 186 -17.55 10.10 10.10
CA ALA A 186 -18.56 9.76 9.11
C ALA A 186 -19.10 8.36 9.42
N GLY A 187 -20.42 8.20 9.46
CA GLY A 187 -21.04 6.90 9.69
C GLY A 187 -20.60 5.87 8.64
N ALA A 188 -20.15 4.69 9.08
CA ALA A 188 -19.73 3.59 8.23
C ALA A 188 -20.84 2.54 8.09
N SER A 189 -21.29 2.27 6.86
CA SER A 189 -22.29 1.26 6.56
C SER A 189 -21.63 -0.07 6.19
N ALA A 190 -21.95 -1.14 6.92
CA ALA A 190 -21.41 -2.48 6.65
C ALA A 190 -21.79 -3.00 5.25
N PRO A 191 -23.05 -2.89 4.77
CA PRO A 191 -23.40 -3.25 3.40
C PRO A 191 -22.64 -2.45 2.33
N VAL A 192 -22.47 -1.13 2.55
CA VAL A 192 -21.73 -0.28 1.62
C VAL A 192 -20.25 -0.64 1.60
N SER A 193 -19.65 -0.91 2.75
CA SER A 193 -18.25 -1.36 2.84
C SER A 193 -18.04 -2.67 2.08
N ALA A 194 -19.00 -3.60 2.19
CA ALA A 194 -18.96 -4.86 1.45
C ALA A 194 -19.17 -4.66 -0.06
N LEU A 195 -20.07 -3.76 -0.46
CA LEU A 195 -20.29 -3.40 -1.86
C LEU A 195 -19.03 -2.81 -2.49
N ILE A 196 -18.43 -1.80 -1.86
CA ILE A 196 -17.19 -1.16 -2.37
C ILE A 196 -16.01 -2.12 -2.32
N GLY A 197 -15.86 -2.91 -1.25
CA GLY A 197 -14.83 -3.97 -1.17
C GLY A 197 -14.96 -5.00 -2.30
N SER A 198 -16.18 -5.37 -2.67
CA SER A 198 -16.45 -6.28 -3.80
C SER A 198 -16.15 -5.61 -5.15
N TRP A 199 -16.47 -4.32 -5.30
CA TRP A 199 -16.10 -3.55 -6.50
C TRP A 199 -14.58 -3.44 -6.68
N LEU A 200 -13.83 -3.25 -5.59
CA LEU A 200 -12.36 -3.31 -5.63
C LEU A 200 -11.89 -4.68 -6.11
N ALA A 201 -12.41 -5.76 -5.52
CA ALA A 201 -12.02 -7.12 -5.88
C ALA A 201 -12.34 -7.46 -7.35
N VAL A 202 -13.53 -7.13 -7.84
CA VAL A 202 -13.92 -7.34 -9.24
C VAL A 202 -13.01 -6.55 -10.18
N THR A 203 -12.73 -5.28 -9.85
CA THR A 203 -11.85 -4.44 -10.66
C THR A 203 -10.43 -4.99 -10.69
N ALA A 204 -9.90 -5.38 -9.53
CA ALA A 204 -8.58 -6.01 -9.41
C ALA A 204 -8.49 -7.31 -10.21
N VAL A 205 -9.45 -8.24 -10.06
CA VAL A 205 -9.46 -9.51 -10.82
C VAL A 205 -9.47 -9.25 -12.33
N ARG A 206 -10.29 -8.31 -12.79
CA ARG A 206 -10.34 -7.93 -14.22
C ARG A 206 -8.99 -7.40 -14.71
N LEU A 207 -8.35 -6.51 -13.95
CA LEU A 207 -7.02 -5.98 -14.27
C LEU A 207 -5.96 -7.09 -14.31
N LEU A 208 -5.95 -7.96 -13.31
CA LEU A 208 -4.99 -9.06 -13.20
C LEU A 208 -5.15 -10.10 -14.33
N CYS A 209 -6.38 -10.32 -14.81
CA CYS A 209 -6.67 -11.13 -16.00
C CYS A 209 -6.36 -10.40 -17.33
N GLY A 210 -5.98 -9.12 -17.28
CA GLY A 210 -5.56 -8.33 -18.44
C GLY A 210 -6.67 -7.60 -19.17
N ALA A 211 -7.86 -7.48 -18.56
CA ALA A 211 -8.89 -6.64 -19.11
C ALA A 211 -8.47 -5.16 -19.02
N THR A 212 -8.77 -4.39 -20.06
CA THR A 212 -8.76 -2.93 -19.94
C THR A 212 -9.97 -2.53 -19.08
N THR A 213 -9.71 -1.79 -18.02
CA THR A 213 -10.80 -1.22 -17.21
C THR A 213 -11.18 0.13 -17.78
N GLY A 214 -12.46 0.49 -17.62
CA GLY A 214 -12.99 1.78 -18.03
C GLY A 214 -12.45 2.93 -17.17
N PRO A 215 -13.23 4.02 -17.01
CA PRO A 215 -12.73 5.27 -16.44
C PRO A 215 -12.08 5.10 -15.07
N GLY A 216 -11.07 5.92 -14.80
CA GLY A 216 -10.22 5.83 -13.61
C GLY A 216 -10.94 6.08 -12.28
N VAL A 217 -12.21 6.50 -12.29
CA VAL A 217 -13.06 6.61 -11.08
C VAL A 217 -14.47 6.11 -11.38
N ILE A 218 -14.99 5.28 -10.49
CA ILE A 218 -16.39 4.86 -10.44
C ILE A 218 -16.98 5.34 -9.12
N ARG A 219 -18.05 6.14 -9.18
CA ARG A 219 -18.82 6.57 -8.01
C ARG A 219 -20.06 5.70 -7.88
N VAL A 220 -20.24 5.12 -6.69
CA VAL A 220 -21.36 4.26 -6.36
C VAL A 220 -22.27 4.99 -5.39
N ASP A 221 -23.52 5.20 -5.80
CA ASP A 221 -24.62 5.59 -4.91
C ASP A 221 -25.45 4.34 -4.62
N ALA A 222 -25.28 3.80 -3.42
CA ALA A 222 -25.98 2.60 -2.99
C ALA A 222 -27.44 2.87 -2.61
N ALA A 223 -27.79 4.10 -2.20
CA ALA A 223 -29.18 4.46 -1.92
C ALA A 223 -30.00 4.55 -3.21
N GLY A 224 -29.42 5.15 -4.26
CA GLY A 224 -30.04 5.23 -5.58
C GLY A 224 -29.81 4.00 -6.48
N GLY A 225 -28.89 3.10 -6.11
CA GLY A 225 -28.56 1.91 -6.90
C GLY A 225 -27.82 2.21 -8.20
N THR A 226 -27.02 3.28 -8.24
CA THR A 226 -26.32 3.73 -9.46
C THR A 226 -24.81 3.64 -9.32
N ALA A 227 -24.14 3.36 -10.44
CA ALA A 227 -22.68 3.44 -10.57
C ALA A 227 -22.36 4.35 -11.74
N THR A 228 -21.68 5.46 -11.48
CA THR A 228 -21.39 6.49 -12.47
C THR A 228 -19.89 6.62 -12.71
N PRO A 229 -19.45 6.57 -13.98
CA PRO A 229 -18.06 6.85 -14.32
C PRO A 229 -17.73 8.34 -14.15
N VAL A 230 -16.55 8.62 -13.64
CA VAL A 230 -16.05 10.00 -13.48
C VAL A 230 -14.65 10.09 -14.07
N THR A 231 -14.44 11.11 -14.90
CA THR A 231 -13.13 11.41 -15.46
C THR A 231 -12.41 12.42 -14.57
N VAL A 232 -11.19 12.08 -14.16
CA VAL A 232 -10.27 13.01 -13.50
C VAL A 232 -9.17 13.35 -14.50
N PRO A 233 -9.01 14.63 -14.91
CA PRO A 233 -7.93 15.02 -15.79
C PRO A 233 -6.59 14.93 -15.05
N ARG A 234 -5.53 14.60 -15.79
CA ARG A 234 -4.17 14.66 -15.27
C ARG A 234 -3.73 16.12 -15.16
N ASP A 235 -3.31 16.53 -13.98
CA ASP A 235 -2.71 17.84 -13.71
C ASP A 235 -1.20 17.78 -14.08
N PRO A 236 -0.74 18.52 -15.11
CA PRO A 236 0.66 18.48 -15.55
C PRO A 236 1.62 19.05 -14.50
N ASP A 237 1.14 19.93 -13.63
CA ASP A 237 1.94 20.60 -12.59
C ASP A 237 1.79 19.91 -11.22
N CYS A 238 1.17 18.73 -11.19
CA CYS A 238 0.96 18.00 -9.94
C CYS A 238 2.30 17.56 -9.32
N PRO A 239 2.62 17.98 -8.08
CA PRO A 239 3.90 17.65 -7.44
C PRO A 239 4.05 16.16 -7.12
N LEU A 240 2.94 15.39 -7.15
CA LEU A 240 2.93 13.96 -6.86
C LEU A 240 3.28 13.08 -8.07
N HIS A 241 3.51 13.64 -9.26
CA HIS A 241 3.96 12.89 -10.45
C HIS A 241 5.49 12.64 -10.49
N SER A 242 6.11 12.48 -9.32
CA SER A 242 7.54 12.16 -9.21
C SER A 242 7.76 10.65 -9.23
N ARG A 243 8.73 10.20 -10.03
CA ARG A 243 9.17 8.79 -10.06
C ARG A 243 10.65 8.67 -9.76
N ILE A 244 11.05 7.57 -9.14
CA ILE A 244 12.45 7.20 -9.01
C ILE A 244 12.92 6.65 -10.37
N PRO A 245 13.89 7.28 -11.04
CA PRO A 245 14.43 6.78 -12.30
C PRO A 245 15.18 5.47 -12.06
N ALA A 246 14.89 4.44 -12.86
CA ALA A 246 15.48 3.11 -12.69
C ALA A 246 17.01 3.11 -12.87
N ASP A 247 17.54 4.00 -13.71
CA ASP A 247 18.97 4.20 -13.94
C ASP A 247 19.73 4.79 -12.73
N LEU A 248 19.00 5.35 -11.75
CA LEU A 248 19.57 5.86 -10.50
C LEU A 248 19.50 4.86 -9.34
N VAL A 249 18.92 3.66 -9.55
CA VAL A 249 18.77 2.63 -8.52
C VAL A 249 19.87 1.58 -8.66
N ALA A 250 20.67 1.41 -7.61
CA ALA A 250 21.67 0.36 -7.52
C ALA A 250 21.21 -0.73 -6.54
N PRO A 251 21.06 -2.00 -6.97
CA PRO A 251 20.75 -3.09 -6.04
C PRO A 251 21.96 -3.38 -5.14
N VAL A 252 21.69 -3.69 -3.87
CA VAL A 252 22.69 -4.10 -2.88
C VAL A 252 22.28 -5.43 -2.22
N PRO A 253 23.23 -6.26 -1.76
CA PRO A 253 22.92 -7.51 -1.08
C PRO A 253 22.34 -7.29 0.32
N ASP A 254 22.40 -6.06 0.86
CA ASP A 254 21.84 -5.74 2.16
C ASP A 254 20.34 -5.97 2.24
N THR A 255 19.91 -6.41 3.42
CA THR A 255 18.49 -6.64 3.71
C THR A 255 18.08 -5.81 4.91
N VAL A 256 16.82 -5.87 5.30
CA VAL A 256 16.35 -5.24 6.54
C VAL A 256 17.03 -5.77 7.82
N LEU A 257 17.78 -6.88 7.73
CA LEU A 257 18.58 -7.44 8.82
C LEU A 257 19.99 -6.83 8.90
N SER A 258 20.46 -6.15 7.84
CA SER A 258 21.71 -5.38 7.84
C SER A 258 21.61 -4.20 8.80
N THR A 259 22.74 -3.52 9.01
CA THR A 259 22.88 -2.33 9.85
C THR A 259 23.23 -1.10 9.01
N PRO A 260 23.09 0.13 9.55
CA PRO A 260 23.60 1.33 8.89
C PRO A 260 25.09 1.27 8.53
N ALA A 261 25.90 0.56 9.34
CA ALA A 261 27.32 0.41 9.10
C ALA A 261 27.59 -0.40 7.82
N ASP A 262 26.85 -1.49 7.60
CA ASP A 262 27.00 -2.35 6.42
C ASP A 262 26.75 -1.57 5.11
N LEU A 263 25.75 -0.67 5.13
CA LEU A 263 25.47 0.18 3.97
C LEU A 263 26.60 1.15 3.61
N THR A 264 27.53 1.42 4.52
CA THR A 264 28.65 2.36 4.27
C THR A 264 29.59 1.84 3.18
N ASP A 265 29.72 0.53 3.02
CA ASP A 265 30.53 -0.10 1.97
C ASP A 265 30.02 0.22 0.56
N HIS A 266 28.78 0.69 0.45
CA HIS A 266 28.14 1.09 -0.80
C HIS A 266 28.18 2.60 -1.04
N LEU A 267 28.86 3.39 -0.21
CA LEU A 267 28.86 4.87 -0.26
C LEU A 267 30.23 5.46 -0.55
N ALA A 268 30.26 6.52 -1.35
CA ALA A 268 31.41 7.41 -1.42
C ALA A 268 31.52 8.25 -0.12
N PRO A 269 32.72 8.75 0.25
CA PRO A 269 32.93 9.51 1.49
C PRO A 269 32.00 10.73 1.68
N GLU A 270 31.56 11.35 0.59
CA GLU A 270 30.67 12.51 0.56
C GLU A 270 29.16 12.17 0.47
N GLU A 271 28.82 10.88 0.50
CA GLU A 271 27.45 10.39 0.38
C GLU A 271 26.84 10.05 1.74
N THR A 272 25.52 10.13 1.84
CA THR A 272 24.78 9.70 3.03
C THR A 272 23.47 9.06 2.62
N VAL A 273 23.19 7.86 3.15
CA VAL A 273 21.90 7.17 2.98
C VAL A 273 20.85 7.79 3.91
N MET A 274 19.68 8.08 3.36
CA MET A 274 18.51 8.51 4.12
C MET A 274 17.43 7.43 4.17
N THR A 275 16.56 7.54 5.15
CA THR A 275 15.26 6.87 5.23
C THR A 275 14.15 7.77 4.69
N TRP A 276 12.99 7.18 4.36
CA TRP A 276 11.79 7.93 3.94
C TRP A 276 10.99 8.50 5.12
N ALA A 277 11.23 8.01 6.34
CA ALA A 277 10.61 8.46 7.57
C ALA A 277 11.67 8.78 8.63
N PRO A 278 11.40 9.71 9.57
CA PRO A 278 12.26 9.96 10.72
C PRO A 278 12.59 8.68 11.49
N LEU A 279 13.80 8.59 12.00
CA LEU A 279 14.24 7.52 12.89
C LEU A 279 13.33 7.48 14.14
N PRO A 280 13.05 6.29 14.70
CA PRO A 280 12.20 6.16 15.88
C PRO A 280 12.65 7.05 17.04
N GLY A 281 11.70 7.79 17.62
CA GLY A 281 11.96 8.71 18.73
C GLY A 281 12.60 10.06 18.34
N SER A 282 12.78 10.34 17.06
CA SER A 282 13.37 11.60 16.56
C SER A 282 12.30 12.58 16.04
N PRO A 283 12.53 13.91 16.13
CA PRO A 283 11.65 14.90 15.52
C PRO A 283 11.71 14.82 13.99
N PRO A 284 10.69 15.24 13.23
CA PRO A 284 10.64 15.12 11.77
C PRO A 284 11.53 16.16 11.06
N THR A 285 12.85 16.00 11.16
CA THR A 285 13.85 16.87 10.54
C THR A 285 14.63 16.11 9.47
N ARG A 286 15.34 16.82 8.59
CA ARG A 286 16.24 16.16 7.62
C ARG A 286 17.38 15.38 8.29
N GLU A 287 17.79 15.78 9.48
CA GLU A 287 18.81 15.07 10.26
C GLU A 287 18.25 13.74 10.78
N SER A 288 16.99 13.75 11.23
CA SER A 288 16.31 12.56 11.72
C SER A 288 16.12 11.45 10.69
N THR A 289 16.36 11.72 9.40
CA THR A 289 16.25 10.71 8.35
C THR A 289 17.60 10.18 7.91
N ARG A 290 18.72 10.62 8.49
CA ARG A 290 20.05 10.10 8.13
C ARG A 290 20.33 8.81 8.85
N LEU A 291 20.55 7.72 8.12
CA LEU A 291 20.88 6.43 8.74
C LEU A 291 22.20 6.48 9.53
N ALA A 292 23.11 7.37 9.15
CA ALA A 292 24.36 7.60 9.88
C ALA A 292 24.15 8.14 11.32
N ASP A 293 23.00 8.76 11.60
CA ASP A 293 22.67 9.28 12.93
C ASP A 293 22.00 8.21 13.82
N ALA A 294 21.71 7.02 13.27
CA ALA A 294 21.14 5.89 14.01
C ALA A 294 22.22 5.09 14.75
N PRO A 295 21.85 4.31 15.79
CA PRO A 295 22.80 3.39 16.43
C PRO A 295 23.41 2.43 15.39
N PRO A 296 24.74 2.32 15.27
CA PRO A 296 25.39 1.66 14.13
C PRO A 296 25.17 0.14 14.09
N ARG A 297 24.71 -0.46 15.19
CA ARG A 297 24.38 -1.89 15.29
C ARG A 297 22.87 -2.18 15.30
N ALA A 298 22.03 -1.15 15.20
CA ALA A 298 20.59 -1.35 15.05
C ALA A 298 20.33 -1.96 13.67
N ARG A 299 19.39 -2.91 13.59
CA ARG A 299 18.98 -3.45 12.30
C ARG A 299 18.15 -2.40 11.57
N LEU A 300 18.25 -2.36 10.25
CA LEU A 300 17.45 -1.45 9.43
C LEU A 300 15.94 -1.61 9.70
N ALA A 301 15.45 -2.83 9.95
CA ALA A 301 14.07 -3.11 10.37
C ALA A 301 13.66 -2.34 11.65
N ASP A 302 14.54 -2.32 12.66
CA ASP A 302 14.29 -1.66 13.95
C ASP A 302 14.28 -0.12 13.80
N LEU A 303 14.89 0.38 12.73
CA LEU A 303 14.91 1.80 12.34
C LEU A 303 13.71 2.18 11.46
N GLY A 304 12.77 1.26 11.22
CA GLY A 304 11.58 1.50 10.40
C GLY A 304 11.84 1.44 8.90
N VAL A 305 12.92 0.79 8.45
CA VAL A 305 13.15 0.52 7.03
C VAL A 305 12.34 -0.70 6.60
N ALA A 306 11.55 -0.55 5.53
CA ALA A 306 10.73 -1.63 5.03
C ALA A 306 11.52 -2.72 4.28
N PRO A 307 10.98 -3.95 4.18
CA PRO A 307 11.52 -4.99 3.31
C PRO A 307 11.63 -4.51 1.86
N ARG A 308 12.76 -4.80 1.20
CA ARG A 308 13.03 -4.38 -0.18
C ARG A 308 12.79 -2.88 -0.41
N GLU A 309 13.21 -2.05 0.54
CA GLU A 309 13.10 -0.61 0.41
C GLU A 309 14.12 -0.06 -0.60
N ILE A 310 13.75 1.02 -1.29
CA ILE A 310 14.64 1.80 -2.14
C ILE A 310 15.06 3.04 -1.38
N LEU A 311 16.27 3.05 -0.82
CA LEU A 311 16.77 4.09 0.07
C LEU A 311 17.48 5.21 -0.73
N PRO A 312 17.12 6.49 -0.54
CA PRO A 312 17.83 7.60 -1.18
C PRO A 312 19.24 7.78 -0.61
N VAL A 313 20.19 8.08 -1.50
CA VAL A 313 21.57 8.44 -1.18
C VAL A 313 21.81 9.85 -1.68
N LEU A 314 22.14 10.75 -0.75
CA LEU A 314 22.41 12.15 -1.07
C LEU A 314 23.91 12.39 -1.12
N ARG A 315 24.38 13.02 -2.20
CA ARG A 315 25.77 13.49 -2.31
C ARG A 315 25.87 14.95 -1.87
N ALA A 316 26.77 15.24 -0.93
CA ALA A 316 27.12 16.61 -0.56
C ALA A 316 27.99 17.29 -1.64
N GLY A 317 27.99 18.63 -1.69
CA GLY A 317 28.82 19.42 -2.62
C GLY A 317 28.09 19.92 -3.87
N ARG A 318 28.85 20.35 -4.89
CA ARG A 318 28.35 20.79 -6.21
C ARG A 318 29.02 19.97 -7.34
N PRO A 319 28.25 19.40 -8.29
CA PRO A 319 26.78 19.38 -8.32
C PRO A 319 26.18 18.44 -7.25
N ARG A 320 25.06 18.86 -6.65
CA ARG A 320 24.28 17.96 -5.76
C ARG A 320 23.62 16.88 -6.61
N GLY A 321 23.59 15.66 -6.11
CA GLY A 321 22.97 14.52 -6.78
C GLY A 321 22.25 13.60 -5.80
N ILE A 322 21.30 12.84 -6.33
CA ILE A 322 20.63 11.75 -5.64
C ILE A 322 20.79 10.49 -6.48
N ARG A 323 21.09 9.37 -5.81
CA ARG A 323 20.93 8.02 -6.33
C ARG A 323 20.23 7.18 -5.27
N TYR A 324 19.99 5.91 -5.54
CA TYR A 324 19.24 5.05 -4.62
C TYR A 324 19.91 3.69 -4.45
N LEU A 325 19.72 3.08 -3.28
CA LEU A 325 20.07 1.69 -3.01
C LEU A 325 18.79 0.88 -2.89
N GLU A 326 18.67 -0.22 -3.64
CA GLU A 326 17.58 -1.19 -3.46
C GLU A 326 18.05 -2.35 -2.60
N LEU A 327 17.41 -2.53 -1.45
CA LEU A 327 17.68 -3.65 -0.54
C LEU A 327 17.18 -4.98 -1.13
N ALA A 328 17.94 -6.04 -0.92
CA ALA A 328 17.56 -7.41 -1.23
C ALA A 328 16.43 -7.92 -0.30
N GLU A 329 15.79 -8.99 -0.72
CA GLU A 329 14.84 -9.72 0.13
C GLU A 329 15.60 -10.51 1.20
N ALA A 330 15.16 -10.42 2.45
CA ALA A 330 15.71 -11.27 3.50
C ALA A 330 15.17 -12.70 3.31
N ASP A 331 16.04 -13.68 3.10
CA ASP A 331 15.61 -15.07 3.18
C ASP A 331 15.09 -15.35 4.60
N GLY A 332 14.11 -16.25 4.73
CA GLY A 332 13.65 -16.76 6.04
C GLY A 332 14.75 -17.46 6.88
N LYS A 333 16.00 -17.51 6.38
CA LYS A 333 17.21 -18.01 7.04
C LYS A 333 18.27 -16.93 7.31
N GLY A 334 18.04 -15.67 6.95
CA GLY A 334 18.95 -14.55 7.22
C GLY A 334 20.12 -14.37 6.23
N THR A 335 20.03 -14.97 5.04
CA THR A 335 20.97 -14.73 3.92
C THR A 335 20.28 -13.95 2.79
N PRO A 336 21.00 -13.11 2.04
CA PRO A 336 20.48 -12.49 0.83
C PRO A 336 20.41 -13.50 -0.33
N ARG A 337 19.37 -13.37 -1.17
CA ARG A 337 19.09 -14.23 -2.32
C ARG A 337 19.56 -13.64 -3.64
#